data_AF-X1P569-F1
#
_entry.id   AF-X1P569-F1
#
_cell.length_a   1.000
_cell.length_b   1.000
_cell.length_c   1.000
_cell.angle_alpha   90.00
_cell.angle_beta   90.00
_cell.angle_gamma   90.00
#
_symmetry.space_group_name_H-M   'P 1'
#
loop_
_entity.id
_entity.type
_entity.pdbx_description
1 polymer ?
#
loop_
_entity_poly.entity_id
_entity_poly.type
_entity_poly.pdbx_seq_one_letter_code
_entity_poly.pdbx_strand_id
1 'polypeptide(L)'
;LQCSVAETCFPMKTTLGHVQNLLEKGVDYLFLPTTRDMPTKEKNIKGDRTGSYPCPFIQGTWSIVKSAIDTGEVKILTPILNFSFKEYIKEKQLTKLGKELGRDRRSIKKAIRQAHLAQNKFYSSVKKRGKEVLGSLKDDEIAIVITSRSYNSCDRAISMDVPKKLRELGFKVIPIDYLPVDSIDLSKEWPNLYREYR
;
A
#
# COMPACT_ATOMS: atom_id res chain seq x y z
N LEU A 1 -0.30 -21.11 -5.47
CA LEU A 1 0.87 -21.11 -6.38
C LEU A 1 0.52 -21.64 -7.78
N GLN A 2 -0.46 -22.54 -7.91
CA GLN A 2 -0.85 -23.19 -9.18
C GLN A 2 -1.49 -22.25 -10.23
N CYS A 3 -1.98 -21.06 -9.84
CA CYS A 3 -2.63 -20.10 -10.75
C CYS A 3 -1.67 -19.08 -11.40
N SER A 4 -0.36 -19.11 -11.11
CA SER A 4 0.59 -18.15 -11.68
C SER A 4 1.03 -18.59 -13.07
N VAL A 5 0.50 -17.94 -14.11
CA VAL A 5 0.79 -18.28 -15.52
C VAL A 5 2.17 -17.74 -15.96
N ALA A 6 2.71 -16.73 -15.27
CA ALA A 6 4.02 -16.13 -15.53
C ALA A 6 4.86 -16.02 -14.26
N GLU A 7 6.18 -15.88 -14.40
CA GLU A 7 7.08 -15.57 -13.27
C GLU A 7 6.81 -14.14 -12.77
N THR A 8 6.01 -14.06 -11.72
CA THR A 8 5.67 -12.82 -11.01
C THR A 8 6.28 -12.82 -9.61
N CYS A 9 6.37 -11.64 -8.98
CA CYS A 9 6.83 -11.53 -7.60
C CYS A 9 5.91 -12.31 -6.64
N PHE A 10 6.47 -12.81 -5.55
CA PHE A 10 5.73 -13.62 -4.57
C PHE A 10 4.45 -12.95 -4.02
N PRO A 11 4.40 -11.62 -3.76
CA PRO A 11 3.16 -10.95 -3.38
C PRO A 11 2.07 -11.05 -4.44
N MET A 12 2.41 -11.00 -5.72
CA MET A 12 1.42 -11.15 -6.79
C MET A 12 0.88 -12.58 -6.84
N LYS A 13 1.75 -13.59 -6.67
CA LYS A 13 1.33 -15.00 -6.51
C LYS A 13 0.41 -15.19 -5.30
N THR A 14 0.64 -14.44 -4.22
CA THR A 14 -0.20 -14.44 -3.01
C THR A 14 -1.55 -13.79 -3.26
N THR A 15 -1.60 -12.65 -3.97
CA THR A 15 -2.84 -12.01 -4.42
C THR A 15 -3.71 -12.96 -5.24
N LEU A 16 -3.13 -13.70 -6.20
CA LEU A 16 -3.85 -14.70 -6.98
C LEU A 16 -4.48 -15.79 -6.07
N GLY A 17 -3.72 -16.29 -5.10
CA GLY A 17 -4.25 -17.26 -4.13
C GLY A 17 -5.38 -16.69 -3.26
N HIS A 18 -5.28 -15.44 -2.82
CA HIS A 18 -6.34 -14.79 -2.07
C HIS A 18 -7.61 -14.59 -2.89
N VAL A 19 -7.48 -14.21 -4.17
CA VAL A 19 -8.62 -14.10 -5.08
C VAL A 19 -9.29 -15.45 -5.25
N GLN A 20 -8.53 -16.51 -5.54
CA GLN A 20 -9.07 -17.86 -5.69
C GLN A 20 -9.89 -18.28 -4.46
N ASN A 21 -9.35 -18.09 -3.25
CA ASN A 21 -10.04 -18.39 -2.01
C ASN A 21 -11.29 -17.50 -1.77
N LEU A 22 -11.32 -16.27 -2.28
CA LEU A 22 -12.54 -15.43 -2.21
C LEU A 22 -13.61 -15.92 -3.20
N LEU A 23 -13.22 -16.36 -4.39
CA LEU A 23 -14.14 -16.93 -5.38
C LEU A 23 -14.78 -18.22 -4.86
N GLU A 24 -14.00 -19.11 -4.25
CA GLU A 24 -14.49 -20.35 -3.62
C GLU A 24 -15.49 -20.09 -2.49
N LYS A 25 -15.44 -18.91 -1.87
CA LYS A 25 -16.38 -18.49 -0.84
C LYS A 25 -17.65 -17.82 -1.39
N GLY A 26 -17.77 -17.66 -2.71
CA GLY A 26 -18.96 -17.10 -3.36
C GLY A 26 -19.22 -15.64 -2.99
N VAL A 27 -18.18 -14.79 -2.95
CA VAL A 27 -18.35 -13.36 -2.68
C VAL A 27 -19.15 -12.66 -3.80
N ASP A 28 -19.96 -11.66 -3.44
CA ASP A 28 -20.77 -10.91 -4.42
C ASP A 28 -19.92 -9.99 -5.31
N TYR A 29 -18.87 -9.42 -4.72
CA TYR A 29 -18.00 -8.44 -5.37
C TYR A 29 -16.53 -8.74 -5.09
N LEU A 30 -15.70 -8.56 -6.12
CA LEU A 30 -14.25 -8.60 -5.99
C LEU A 30 -13.67 -7.20 -6.20
N PHE A 31 -13.15 -6.59 -5.14
CA PHE A 31 -12.59 -5.23 -5.21
C PHE A 31 -11.10 -5.25 -5.57
N LEU A 32 -10.78 -4.93 -6.82
CA LEU A 32 -9.41 -4.90 -7.36
C LEU A 32 -9.08 -3.51 -7.92
N PRO A 33 -8.79 -2.53 -7.06
CA PRO A 33 -8.51 -1.17 -7.50
C PRO A 33 -7.20 -1.10 -8.29
N THR A 34 -7.16 -0.19 -9.26
CA THR A 34 -5.92 0.19 -9.95
C THR A 34 -5.32 1.39 -9.25
N THR A 35 -4.26 1.18 -8.48
CA THR A 35 -3.47 2.28 -7.91
C THR A 35 -2.57 2.85 -8.98
N ARG A 36 -2.96 3.96 -9.59
CA ARG A 36 -2.25 4.55 -10.74
C ARG A 36 -0.98 5.27 -10.31
N ASP A 37 -1.10 6.14 -9.31
CA ASP A 37 0.00 6.95 -8.79
C ASP A 37 -0.05 6.93 -7.25
N MET A 38 1.13 6.92 -6.63
CA MET A 38 1.33 7.02 -5.19
C MET A 38 1.75 8.45 -4.82
N PRO A 39 1.46 8.93 -3.60
CA PRO A 39 1.80 10.29 -3.20
C PRO A 39 3.33 10.49 -3.21
N THR A 40 3.74 11.69 -3.62
CA THR A 40 5.12 12.19 -3.46
C THR A 40 5.12 13.31 -2.42
N LYS A 41 6.24 13.50 -1.70
CA LYS A 41 6.38 14.55 -0.68
C LYS A 41 6.16 15.93 -1.30
N GLU A 42 5.52 16.84 -0.55
CA GLU A 42 5.15 18.19 -1.00
C GLU A 42 6.34 19.02 -1.53
N LYS A 43 7.56 18.77 -1.03
CA LYS A 43 8.77 19.49 -1.45
C LYS A 43 9.34 19.06 -2.80
N ASN A 44 8.95 17.88 -3.29
CA ASN A 44 9.38 17.34 -4.60
C ASN A 44 8.31 17.55 -5.69
N ILE A 45 7.28 18.35 -5.38
CA ILE A 45 6.19 18.69 -6.29
C ILE A 45 6.71 19.66 -7.36
N LYS A 46 6.77 19.21 -8.62
CA LYS A 46 6.89 20.09 -9.79
C LYS A 46 5.62 19.98 -10.62
N GLY A 47 4.78 21.02 -10.64
CA GLY A 47 3.51 21.08 -11.40
C GLY A 47 2.31 20.41 -10.71
N ASP A 48 1.20 20.23 -11.44
CA ASP A 48 -0.09 19.72 -10.92
C ASP A 48 -0.12 18.19 -10.70
N ARG A 49 0.92 17.45 -11.12
CA ARG A 49 1.03 15.98 -11.01
C ARG A 49 2.23 15.60 -10.16
N THR A 50 1.95 15.00 -9.01
CA THR A 50 2.98 14.76 -7.98
C THR A 50 2.87 13.34 -7.47
N GLY A 51 3.55 12.40 -8.12
CA GLY A 51 3.43 11.02 -7.69
C GLY A 51 4.55 10.13 -8.18
N SER A 52 4.80 9.07 -7.41
CA SER A 52 5.62 7.95 -7.84
C SER A 52 4.71 6.86 -8.43
N TYR A 53 5.21 6.15 -9.43
CA TYR A 53 4.46 5.05 -10.01
C TYR A 53 4.70 3.77 -9.21
N PRO A 54 3.63 3.09 -8.73
CA PRO A 54 3.78 1.77 -8.18
C PRO A 54 4.19 0.78 -9.28
N CYS A 55 4.65 -0.41 -8.87
CA CYS A 55 5.02 -1.48 -9.78
C CYS A 55 3.90 -1.75 -10.82
N PRO A 56 4.22 -2.00 -12.10
CA PRO A 56 3.22 -2.35 -13.12
C PRO A 56 2.32 -3.53 -12.74
N PHE A 57 2.82 -4.49 -11.95
CA PHE A 57 2.00 -5.58 -11.43
C PHE A 57 0.90 -5.09 -10.47
N ILE A 58 1.15 -4.06 -9.66
CA ILE A 58 0.13 -3.45 -8.79
C ILE A 58 -0.90 -2.69 -9.64
N GLN A 59 -0.43 -1.91 -10.62
CA GLN A 59 -1.33 -1.20 -11.55
C GLN A 59 -2.22 -2.16 -12.36
N GLY A 60 -1.64 -3.27 -12.80
CA GLY A 60 -2.31 -4.30 -13.60
C GLY A 60 -3.02 -5.38 -12.82
N THR A 61 -3.12 -5.29 -11.47
CA THR A 61 -3.57 -6.40 -10.61
C THR A 61 -4.88 -7.03 -11.10
N TRP A 62 -5.90 -6.22 -11.39
CA TRP A 62 -7.20 -6.73 -11.83
C TRP A 62 -7.14 -7.45 -13.18
N SER A 63 -6.33 -6.95 -14.11
CA SER A 63 -6.15 -7.54 -15.44
C SER A 63 -5.41 -8.86 -15.33
N ILE A 64 -4.33 -8.90 -14.54
CA ILE A 64 -3.54 -10.10 -14.26
C ILE A 64 -4.42 -11.18 -13.62
N VAL A 65 -5.24 -10.81 -12.63
CA VAL A 65 -6.19 -11.73 -11.99
C VAL A 65 -7.14 -12.33 -13.03
N LYS A 66 -7.76 -11.49 -13.86
CA LYS A 66 -8.72 -11.93 -14.88
C LYS A 66 -8.09 -12.83 -15.94
N SER A 67 -6.80 -12.64 -16.25
CA SER A 67 -6.07 -13.48 -17.19
C SER A 67 -5.58 -14.80 -16.57
N ALA A 68 -5.37 -14.83 -15.25
CA ALA A 68 -4.77 -15.97 -14.56
C ALA A 68 -5.78 -16.93 -13.93
N ILE A 69 -6.98 -16.44 -13.58
CA ILE A 69 -8.01 -17.18 -12.85
C ILE A 69 -9.34 -16.99 -13.55
N ASP A 70 -10.13 -18.07 -13.67
CA ASP A 70 -11.53 -17.97 -14.06
C ASP A 70 -12.33 -17.33 -12.91
N THR A 71 -12.72 -16.08 -13.11
CA THR A 71 -13.47 -15.31 -12.11
C THR A 71 -14.98 -15.61 -12.15
N GLY A 72 -15.45 -16.43 -13.10
CA GLY A 72 -16.87 -16.69 -13.30
C GLY A 72 -17.68 -15.39 -13.45
N GLU A 73 -18.86 -15.36 -12.83
CA GLU A 73 -19.80 -14.23 -12.91
C GLU A 73 -19.60 -13.17 -11.81
N VAL A 74 -18.57 -13.29 -10.95
CA VAL A 74 -18.37 -12.33 -9.87
C VAL A 74 -18.19 -10.92 -10.41
N LYS A 75 -18.81 -9.94 -9.76
CA LYS A 75 -18.66 -8.55 -10.19
C LYS A 75 -17.35 -7.96 -9.68
N ILE A 76 -16.40 -7.77 -10.59
CA ILE A 76 -15.11 -7.16 -10.27
C ILE A 76 -15.22 -5.63 -10.30
N LEU A 77 -14.93 -5.00 -9.16
CA LEU A 77 -14.92 -3.55 -8.98
C LEU A 77 -13.48 -3.03 -9.16
N THR A 78 -13.23 -2.27 -10.22
CA THR A 78 -11.89 -1.82 -10.62
C THR A 78 -11.76 -0.28 -10.67
N PRO A 79 -11.98 0.44 -9.55
CA PRO A 79 -11.79 1.89 -9.58
C PRO A 79 -10.31 2.23 -9.81
N ILE A 80 -10.07 3.32 -10.54
CA ILE A 80 -8.73 3.87 -10.69
C ILE A 80 -8.50 4.87 -9.56
N LEU A 81 -7.56 4.55 -8.68
CA LEU A 81 -7.17 5.38 -7.55
C LEU A 81 -5.88 6.11 -7.91
N ASN A 82 -5.95 7.43 -7.91
CA ASN A 82 -4.83 8.32 -8.04
C ASN A 82 -4.60 9.07 -6.71
N PHE A 83 -3.50 8.72 -6.04
CA PHE A 83 -3.03 9.33 -4.80
C PHE A 83 -2.01 10.46 -5.01
N SER A 84 -1.72 10.84 -6.26
CA SER A 84 -0.80 11.94 -6.60
C SER A 84 -1.32 13.33 -6.27
N PHE A 85 -2.52 13.47 -5.71
CA PHE A 85 -3.12 14.76 -5.42
C PHE A 85 -2.96 15.09 -3.93
N LYS A 86 -2.96 16.38 -3.61
CA LYS A 86 -2.95 16.87 -2.22
C LYS A 86 -4.04 16.21 -1.35
N GLU A 87 -5.19 15.91 -1.96
CA GLU A 87 -6.20 15.01 -1.41
C GLU A 87 -6.01 13.62 -2.03
N TYR A 88 -5.54 12.65 -1.24
CA TYR A 88 -5.28 11.24 -1.62
C TYR A 88 -6.34 10.64 -2.57
N ILE A 89 -7.63 10.94 -2.39
CA ILE A 89 -8.67 10.44 -3.30
C ILE A 89 -9.64 11.57 -3.61
N LYS A 90 -9.79 11.88 -4.90
CA LYS A 90 -10.84 12.81 -5.36
C LYS A 90 -12.16 12.07 -5.52
N GLU A 91 -13.24 12.73 -5.11
CA GLU A 91 -14.61 12.22 -5.23
C GLU A 91 -14.93 11.68 -6.64
N LYS A 92 -14.49 12.40 -7.69
CA LYS A 92 -14.70 12.02 -9.09
C LYS A 92 -14.16 10.61 -9.42
N GLN A 93 -13.11 10.15 -8.73
CA GLN A 93 -12.51 8.82 -8.93
C GLN A 93 -13.44 7.70 -8.48
N LEU A 94 -14.29 7.97 -7.49
CA LEU A 94 -15.21 6.99 -6.90
C LEU A 94 -16.67 7.18 -7.35
N THR A 95 -17.00 8.22 -8.13
CA THR A 95 -18.39 8.48 -8.55
C THR A 95 -18.98 7.32 -9.34
N LYS A 96 -18.22 6.72 -10.26
CA LYS A 96 -18.68 5.56 -11.05
C LYS A 96 -18.97 4.36 -10.14
N LEU A 97 -18.00 4.03 -9.28
CA LEU A 97 -18.14 2.95 -8.30
C LEU A 97 -19.33 3.19 -7.35
N GLY A 98 -19.49 4.42 -6.85
CA GLY A 98 -20.60 4.79 -6.00
C GLY A 98 -21.95 4.56 -6.69
N LYS A 99 -22.11 4.96 -7.94
CA LYS A 99 -23.32 4.67 -8.73
C LYS A 99 -23.58 3.17 -8.88
N GLU A 100 -22.54 2.39 -9.19
CA GLU A 100 -22.65 0.92 -9.30
C GLU A 100 -23.04 0.24 -7.98
N LEU A 101 -22.78 0.88 -6.84
CA LEU A 101 -23.13 0.42 -5.50
C LEU A 101 -24.38 1.13 -4.93
N GLY A 102 -25.12 1.91 -5.73
CA GLY A 102 -26.31 2.63 -5.29
C GLY A 102 -26.03 3.73 -4.24
N ARG A 103 -24.83 4.30 -4.24
CA ARG A 103 -24.39 5.34 -3.30
C ARG A 103 -24.35 6.72 -3.94
N ASP A 104 -24.87 7.69 -3.19
CA ASP A 104 -24.92 9.08 -3.62
C ASP A 104 -23.60 9.84 -3.36
N ARG A 105 -23.52 11.03 -3.93
CA ARG A 105 -22.36 11.93 -3.79
C ARG A 105 -22.03 12.23 -2.32
N ARG A 106 -23.05 12.40 -1.46
CA ARG A 106 -22.86 12.72 -0.05
C ARG A 106 -22.22 11.56 0.70
N SER A 107 -22.64 10.33 0.43
CA SER A 107 -22.05 9.11 0.99
C SER A 107 -20.60 8.95 0.57
N ILE A 108 -20.27 9.19 -0.71
CA ILE A 108 -18.88 9.11 -1.20
C ILE A 108 -17.98 10.11 -0.46
N LYS A 109 -18.39 11.38 -0.36
CA LYS A 109 -17.63 12.41 0.37
C LYS A 109 -17.42 12.01 1.84
N LYS A 110 -18.47 11.50 2.49
CA LYS A 110 -18.39 11.03 3.88
C LYS A 110 -17.38 9.88 4.02
N ALA A 111 -17.42 8.89 3.11
CA ALA A 111 -16.51 7.75 3.11
C ALA A 111 -15.05 8.16 2.91
N ILE A 112 -14.78 9.03 1.92
CA ILE A 112 -13.44 9.59 1.67
C ILE A 112 -12.91 10.28 2.93
N ARG A 113 -13.71 11.15 3.55
CA ARG A 113 -13.32 11.84 4.79
C ARG A 113 -12.98 10.88 5.92
N GLN A 114 -13.79 9.85 6.14
CA GLN A 114 -13.52 8.84 7.18
C GLN A 114 -12.24 8.04 6.89
N ALA A 115 -12.00 7.67 5.62
CA ALA A 115 -10.78 7.00 5.21
C ALA A 115 -9.54 7.85 5.49
N HIS A 116 -9.58 9.15 5.17
CA HIS A 116 -8.49 10.08 5.49
C HIS A 116 -8.24 10.20 6.99
N LEU A 117 -9.29 10.32 7.80
CA LEU A 117 -9.14 10.41 9.25
C LEU A 117 -8.52 9.13 9.84
N ALA A 118 -8.96 7.96 9.39
CA ALA A 118 -8.40 6.68 9.81
C ALA A 118 -6.93 6.55 9.41
N GLN A 119 -6.59 6.90 8.16
CA GLN A 119 -5.23 6.83 7.64
C GLN A 119 -4.29 7.78 8.39
N ASN A 120 -4.71 9.03 8.62
CA ASN A 120 -3.92 10.02 9.35
C ASN A 120 -3.73 9.63 10.81
N LYS A 121 -4.77 9.06 11.46
CA LYS A 121 -4.67 8.52 12.81
C LYS A 121 -3.66 7.37 12.86
N PHE A 122 -3.70 6.45 11.90
CA PHE A 122 -2.74 5.36 11.80
C PHE A 122 -1.30 5.89 11.66
N TYR A 123 -1.03 6.76 10.68
CA TYR A 123 0.31 7.33 10.51
C TYR A 123 0.80 8.09 11.75
N SER A 124 -0.08 8.83 12.42
CA SER A 124 0.27 9.52 13.66
C SER A 124 0.62 8.53 14.78
N SER A 125 -0.14 7.43 14.90
CA SER A 125 0.14 6.38 15.89
C SER A 125 1.46 5.66 15.63
N VAL A 126 1.77 5.37 14.37
CA VAL A 126 3.05 4.75 13.96
C VAL A 126 4.23 5.66 14.28
N LYS A 127 4.14 6.95 13.94
CA LYS A 127 5.17 7.95 14.27
C LYS A 127 5.35 8.12 15.78
N LYS A 128 4.25 8.17 16.54
CA LYS A 128 4.28 8.24 18.01
C LYS A 128 4.99 7.01 18.58
N ARG A 129 4.59 5.81 18.14
CA ARG A 129 5.19 4.56 18.59
C ARG A 129 6.66 4.46 18.22
N GLY A 130 7.03 4.92 17.04
CA GLY A 130 8.43 4.99 16.62
C GLY A 130 9.28 5.85 17.55
N LYS A 131 8.79 7.04 17.94
CA LYS A 131 9.48 7.89 18.92
C LYS A 131 9.65 7.22 20.28
N GLU A 132 8.62 6.55 20.78
CA GLU A 132 8.68 5.81 22.04
C GLU A 132 9.74 4.69 21.99
N VAL A 133 9.76 3.91 20.91
CA VAL A 133 10.70 2.79 20.75
C VAL A 133 12.13 3.29 20.60
N LEU A 134 12.35 4.31 19.76
CA LEU A 134 13.67 4.91 19.56
C LEU A 134 14.19 5.58 20.84
N GLY A 135 13.33 6.26 21.59
CA GLY A 135 13.70 6.87 22.88
C GLY A 135 13.96 5.87 24.01
N SER A 136 13.56 4.61 23.83
CA SER A 136 13.82 3.51 24.79
C SER A 136 15.11 2.74 24.50
N LEU A 137 15.85 3.12 23.45
CA LEU A 137 17.13 2.50 23.10
C LEU A 137 18.21 2.93 24.08
N LYS A 138 19.02 1.99 24.53
CA LYS A 138 20.25 2.26 25.31
C LYS A 138 21.43 2.44 24.35
N ASP A 139 22.47 3.12 24.80
CA ASP A 139 23.67 3.39 23.99
C ASP A 139 24.40 2.11 23.54
N ASP A 140 24.28 1.03 24.31
CA ASP A 140 24.88 -0.29 24.05
C ASP A 140 23.93 -1.29 23.36
N GLU A 141 22.69 -0.88 23.05
CA GLU A 141 21.66 -1.77 22.49
C GLU A 141 21.68 -1.78 20.95
N ILE A 142 21.86 -2.96 20.37
CA ILE A 142 21.78 -3.14 18.91
C ILE A 142 20.31 -3.26 18.49
N ALA A 143 19.86 -2.30 17.68
CA ALA A 143 18.56 -2.35 17.02
C ALA A 143 18.70 -2.72 15.54
N ILE A 144 17.81 -3.59 15.05
CA ILE A 144 17.75 -4.00 13.65
C ILE A 144 16.56 -3.33 12.98
N VAL A 145 16.83 -2.55 11.94
CA VAL A 145 15.78 -1.92 11.13
C VAL A 145 15.42 -2.81 9.95
N ILE A 146 14.14 -3.15 9.81
CA ILE A 146 13.62 -3.88 8.66
C ILE A 146 13.19 -2.90 7.58
N THR A 147 13.94 -2.89 6.47
CA THR A 147 13.65 -2.10 5.28
C THR A 147 12.97 -2.98 4.23
N SER A 148 11.67 -2.82 4.06
CA SER A 148 10.90 -3.53 3.03
C SER A 148 9.58 -2.80 2.78
N ARG A 149 8.85 -3.21 1.74
CA ARG A 149 7.47 -2.78 1.55
C ARG A 149 6.58 -3.47 2.58
N SER A 150 5.60 -2.76 3.11
CA SER A 150 4.71 -3.27 4.16
C SER A 150 4.01 -4.57 3.78
N TYR A 151 3.64 -4.75 2.51
CA TYR A 151 3.03 -5.99 2.02
C TYR A 151 3.97 -7.20 2.02
N ASN A 152 5.28 -7.00 2.21
CA ASN A 152 6.27 -8.08 2.35
C ASN A 152 6.65 -8.31 3.82
N SER A 153 6.89 -7.24 4.57
CA SER A 153 7.42 -7.34 5.94
C SER A 153 6.35 -7.53 7.01
N CYS A 154 5.12 -7.09 6.77
CA CYS A 154 4.05 -7.15 7.76
C CYS A 154 3.19 -8.41 7.67
N ASP A 155 3.28 -9.16 6.56
CA ASP A 155 2.62 -10.45 6.44
C ASP A 155 3.52 -11.57 6.97
N ARG A 156 2.96 -12.41 7.84
CA ARG A 156 3.72 -13.47 8.52
C ARG A 156 4.28 -14.51 7.56
N ALA A 157 3.46 -14.96 6.62
CA ALA A 157 3.80 -16.01 5.68
C ALA A 157 4.80 -15.48 4.62
N ILE A 158 4.55 -14.29 4.08
CA ILE A 158 5.44 -13.66 3.10
C ILE A 158 6.79 -13.32 3.72
N SER A 159 6.81 -12.76 4.93
CA SER A 159 8.06 -12.42 5.63
C SER A 159 8.76 -13.63 6.26
N MET A 160 8.15 -14.82 6.19
CA MET A 160 8.63 -16.05 6.86
C MET A 160 8.96 -15.84 8.35
N ASP A 161 8.18 -14.98 9.02
CA ASP A 161 8.37 -14.58 10.42
C ASP A 161 9.76 -13.99 10.74
N VAL A 162 10.50 -13.46 9.76
CA VAL A 162 11.85 -12.89 9.98
C VAL A 162 11.87 -11.85 11.12
N PRO A 163 10.95 -10.85 11.17
CA PRO A 163 10.92 -9.91 12.30
C PRO A 163 10.65 -10.57 13.65
N LYS A 164 9.89 -11.67 13.68
CA LYS A 164 9.62 -12.42 14.90
C LYS A 164 10.86 -13.20 15.36
N LYS A 165 11.52 -13.92 14.45
CA LYS A 165 12.74 -14.71 14.74
C LYS A 165 13.87 -13.83 15.27
N LEU A 166 14.06 -12.65 14.68
CA LEU A 166 15.06 -11.69 15.17
C LEU A 166 14.77 -11.21 16.60
N ARG A 167 13.48 -11.04 16.97
CA ARG A 167 13.10 -10.73 18.36
C ARG A 167 13.33 -11.91 19.30
N GLU A 168 13.09 -13.14 18.86
CA GLU A 168 13.37 -14.35 19.64
C GLU A 168 14.89 -14.54 19.88
N LEU A 169 15.74 -14.03 18.99
CA LEU A 169 17.19 -13.95 19.17
C LEU A 169 17.65 -12.81 20.10
N GLY A 170 16.71 -12.05 20.68
CA GLY A 170 16.99 -10.97 21.62
C GLY A 170 17.23 -9.60 20.99
N PHE A 171 17.12 -9.46 19.67
CA PHE A 171 17.28 -8.16 19.02
C PHE A 171 16.00 -7.31 19.11
N LYS A 172 16.18 -6.00 19.27
CA LYS A 172 15.10 -5.04 19.10
C LYS A 172 14.90 -4.77 17.61
N VAL A 173 13.77 -5.21 17.08
CA VAL A 173 13.45 -5.11 15.65
C VAL A 173 12.50 -3.94 15.40
N ILE A 174 12.87 -3.04 14.49
CA ILE A 174 12.18 -1.78 14.24
C ILE A 174 11.76 -1.72 12.75
N PRO A 175 10.49 -1.47 12.42
CA PRO A 175 10.08 -1.23 11.04
C PRO A 175 10.56 0.15 10.57
N ILE A 176 10.87 0.30 9.28
CA ILE A 176 11.30 1.59 8.71
C ILE A 176 10.33 2.74 8.98
N ASP A 177 9.02 2.47 9.07
CA ASP A 177 7.99 3.49 9.33
C ASP A 177 8.11 4.17 10.72
N TYR A 178 8.89 3.58 11.64
CA TYR A 178 9.16 4.18 12.96
C TYR A 178 10.26 5.24 12.90
N LEU A 179 11.10 5.20 11.86
CA LEU A 179 12.19 6.13 11.71
C LEU A 179 11.68 7.50 11.24
N PRO A 180 12.26 8.62 11.72
CA PRO A 180 11.90 9.96 11.29
C PRO A 180 12.51 10.28 9.92
N VAL A 181 12.27 9.46 8.90
CA VAL A 181 12.82 9.63 7.53
C VAL A 181 12.41 10.94 6.85
N ASP A 182 11.44 11.66 7.43
CA ASP A 182 11.01 12.98 6.97
C ASP A 182 11.88 14.13 7.48
N SER A 183 12.75 13.91 8.48
CA SER A 183 13.60 14.97 9.04
C SER A 183 14.81 15.30 8.17
N ILE A 184 15.20 14.40 7.26
CA ILE A 184 16.34 14.55 6.37
C ILE A 184 15.83 14.73 4.93
N ASP A 185 16.26 15.81 4.28
CA ASP A 185 15.89 16.11 2.90
C ASP A 185 17.06 15.79 1.97
N LEU A 186 16.98 14.63 1.30
CA LEU A 186 17.99 14.16 0.34
C LEU A 186 17.66 14.55 -1.11
N SER A 187 16.59 15.31 -1.35
CA SER A 187 16.12 15.63 -2.71
C SER A 187 17.14 16.45 -3.52
N LYS A 188 17.95 17.27 -2.83
CA LYS A 188 18.99 18.11 -3.46
C LYS A 188 20.19 17.30 -3.94
N GLU A 189 20.55 16.26 -3.19
CA GLU A 189 21.69 15.39 -3.50
C GLU A 189 21.32 14.30 -4.52
N TRP A 190 20.06 13.84 -4.49
CA TRP A 190 19.58 12.74 -5.34
C TRP A 190 18.27 13.09 -6.06
N PRO A 191 18.30 14.04 -7.01
CA PRO A 191 17.09 14.64 -7.60
C PRO A 191 16.24 13.70 -8.47
N ASN A 192 16.70 12.48 -8.77
CA ASN A 192 16.01 11.51 -9.63
C ASN A 192 16.00 10.08 -9.05
N LEU A 193 16.17 9.91 -7.74
CA LEU A 193 16.32 8.57 -7.13
C LEU A 193 15.03 7.72 -7.26
N TYR A 194 13.87 8.38 -7.25
CA TYR A 194 12.60 7.76 -7.58
C TYR A 194 12.23 8.15 -9.01
N ARG A 195 11.56 7.26 -9.76
CA ARG A 195 11.08 7.51 -11.13
C ARG A 195 10.01 8.61 -11.15
N GLU A 196 10.43 9.84 -10.91
CA GLU A 196 9.72 11.07 -11.13
C GLU A 196 10.06 11.49 -12.58
N TYR A 197 9.30 11.00 -13.55
CA TYR A 197 9.41 11.55 -14.91
C TYR A 197 8.72 12.91 -14.92
N ARG A 198 9.48 13.94 -15.33
CA ARG A 198 9.02 15.31 -15.61
C ARG A 198 7.86 15.32 -16.60
#